data_AF-A0A8H3S273-F1
#
_entry.id   AF-A0A8H3S273-F1
#
_cell.length_a   1.000
_cell.length_b   1.000
_cell.length_c   1.000
_cell.angle_alpha   90.00
_cell.angle_beta   90.00
_cell.angle_gamma   90.00
#
_symmetry.space_group_name_H-M   'P 1'
#
loop_
_entity.id
_entity.type
_entity.pdbx_description
1 polymer ?
#
loop_
_entity_poly.entity_id
_entity_poly.type
_entity_poly.pdbx_seq_one_letter_code
_entity_poly.pdbx_strand_id
1 'polypeptide(L)'
;MTMLPPRTNGEPTSGVFIPLVSATCVKDMDSLRYTSYTEECCRVLEELQEYPTDMYLVQLARLNRMAYRIIQTLPFDAYSSPHMASSGSVQTCVEALGTELKRMKPSSAQDRIQDSILALQYYSLELLLYESALEDDFSKSDRNSTGVHYDILDSSLTSAKAFFSTFFSLAPQYFLYLPYLVYQQYYHAVESLSKLLLLAWKERDQINIRITMDVPTTVNMFIAKVKEAVQLLKHEGLSLCAEEILYQLIARVRAFEELHEARLADLQTYDIDRNAASRNSIRDVTFSLPHGMSWQFLDSE
;
A
#
# COMPACT_ATOMS: atom_id res chain seq x y z
N MET A 1 13.01 -21.16 43.19
CA MET A 1 12.43 -22.22 42.34
C MET A 1 10.94 -21.93 42.23
N THR A 2 10.55 -21.07 41.30
CA THR A 2 9.15 -20.69 41.10
C THR A 2 8.90 -20.64 39.60
N MET A 3 7.98 -21.50 39.17
CA MET A 3 7.69 -21.85 37.79
C MET A 3 6.92 -20.73 37.10
N LEU A 4 7.33 -20.36 35.88
CA LEU A 4 6.60 -19.48 34.98
C LEU A 4 5.46 -20.26 34.29
N PRO A 5 4.27 -19.67 34.07
CA PRO A 5 3.22 -20.29 33.25
C PRO A 5 3.50 -20.16 31.74
N PRO A 6 2.87 -21.02 30.90
CA PRO A 6 3.19 -21.14 29.48
C PRO A 6 2.58 -19.99 28.67
N ARG A 7 3.34 -19.47 27.71
CA ARG A 7 2.85 -18.50 26.71
C ARG A 7 2.01 -19.24 25.67
N THR A 8 0.73 -18.87 25.57
CA THR A 8 -0.17 -19.28 24.51
C THR A 8 0.13 -18.51 23.23
N ASN A 9 0.19 -19.24 22.12
CA ASN A 9 0.35 -18.74 20.76
C ASN A 9 -0.88 -17.94 20.31
N GLY A 10 -0.67 -16.99 19.40
CA GLY A 10 -1.63 -16.72 18.32
C GLY A 10 -2.25 -15.33 18.30
N GLU A 11 -1.47 -14.32 17.93
CA GLU A 11 -1.95 -13.22 17.09
C GLU A 11 -0.82 -12.86 16.12
N PRO A 12 -0.98 -13.04 14.79
CA PRO A 12 -0.04 -12.47 13.84
C PRO A 12 -0.39 -10.97 13.76
N THR A 13 0.37 -10.14 14.49
CA THR A 13 0.42 -8.69 14.22
C THR A 13 0.98 -8.49 12.81
N SER A 14 0.13 -8.67 11.79
CA SER A 14 0.43 -8.51 10.36
C SER A 14 0.03 -7.14 9.83
N GLY A 15 -0.17 -6.16 10.72
CA GLY A 15 -0.32 -4.76 10.36
C GLY A 15 0.94 -4.03 10.78
N VAL A 16 1.51 -3.24 9.87
CA VAL A 16 2.73 -2.43 10.02
C VAL A 16 4.02 -3.20 9.85
N PHE A 17 4.46 -3.45 8.60
CA PHE A 17 5.88 -3.50 8.19
C PHE A 17 6.02 -3.75 6.67
N ILE A 18 5.39 -2.92 5.84
CA ILE A 18 5.88 -2.74 4.45
C ILE A 18 6.57 -1.38 4.36
N PRO A 19 7.87 -1.30 4.72
CA PRO A 19 8.67 -0.11 4.50
C PRO A 19 8.86 0.03 2.99
N LEU A 20 8.65 1.21 2.42
CA LEU A 20 9.06 1.49 1.04
C LEU A 20 10.61 1.54 0.87
N VAL A 21 11.34 0.92 1.81
CA VAL A 21 12.80 0.71 1.94
C VAL A 21 13.60 1.91 2.44
N SER A 22 12.96 2.98 2.91
CA SER A 22 13.66 3.91 3.79
C SER A 22 12.78 4.48 4.89
N ALA A 23 12.65 3.74 5.99
CA ALA A 23 12.87 4.37 7.28
C ALA A 23 14.38 4.59 7.53
N THR A 24 15.24 4.65 6.49
CA THR A 24 16.64 4.20 6.47
C THR A 24 16.77 2.68 6.57
N CYS A 25 17.69 2.11 5.80
CA CYS A 25 18.06 0.72 5.94
C CYS A 25 18.54 0.48 7.38
N VAL A 26 17.70 -0.14 8.23
CA VAL A 26 18.06 -0.55 9.59
C VAL A 26 18.14 0.65 10.55
N LYS A 27 17.64 0.48 11.77
CA LYS A 27 17.93 1.32 12.95
C LYS A 27 19.44 1.54 13.23
N ASP A 28 20.33 0.92 12.43
CA ASP A 28 21.79 0.98 12.51
C ASP A 28 22.45 1.61 11.27
N MET A 29 21.70 2.04 10.25
CA MET A 29 22.23 2.99 9.26
C MET A 29 21.42 4.27 9.32
N ASP A 30 21.99 5.32 9.92
CA ASP A 30 21.67 6.73 9.65
C ASP A 30 21.83 7.12 8.14
N SER A 31 21.84 6.14 7.22
CA SER A 31 22.29 6.27 5.84
C SER A 31 21.27 6.98 4.96
N LEU A 32 21.78 8.06 4.36
CA LEU A 32 21.18 8.87 3.30
C LEU A 32 19.97 9.70 3.73
N ARG A 33 20.09 10.38 4.88
CA ARG A 33 19.30 11.62 5.05
C ARG A 33 19.56 12.51 3.85
N TYR A 34 18.51 12.89 3.13
CA TYR A 34 18.64 13.89 2.08
C TYR A 34 19.09 15.20 2.75
N THR A 35 20.35 15.56 2.58
CA THR A 35 20.96 16.74 3.22
C THR A 35 21.14 17.87 2.22
N SER A 36 21.57 19.04 2.69
CA SER A 36 22.05 20.12 1.82
C SER A 36 23.18 19.65 0.90
N TYR A 37 24.02 18.72 1.36
CA TYR A 37 25.08 18.13 0.55
C TYR A 37 24.52 17.25 -0.58
N THR A 38 23.47 16.47 -0.33
CA THR A 38 22.79 15.68 -1.38
C THR A 38 22.17 16.59 -2.45
N GLU A 39 21.59 17.73 -2.04
CA GLU A 39 21.06 18.74 -2.97
C GLU A 39 22.18 19.38 -3.80
N GLU A 40 23.31 19.71 -3.18
CA GLU A 40 24.50 20.23 -3.88
C GLU A 40 25.03 19.21 -4.91
N CYS A 41 25.12 17.93 -4.53
CA CYS A 41 25.49 16.87 -5.46
C CYS A 41 24.50 16.79 -6.64
N CYS A 42 23.19 16.90 -6.39
CA CYS A 42 22.20 16.90 -7.46
C CYS A 42 22.39 18.09 -8.40
N ARG A 43 22.68 19.29 -7.89
CA ARG A 43 22.95 20.48 -8.72
C ARG A 43 24.19 20.30 -9.59
N VAL A 44 25.28 19.78 -9.01
CA VAL A 44 26.51 19.50 -9.76
C VAL A 44 26.24 18.49 -10.88
N LEU A 45 25.48 17.43 -10.62
CA LEU A 45 25.10 16.44 -11.64
C LEU A 45 24.21 17.04 -12.73
N GLU A 46 23.29 17.95 -12.39
CA GLU A 46 22.44 18.66 -13.36
C GLU A 46 23.22 19.67 -14.21
N GLU A 47 24.25 20.30 -13.65
CA GLU A 47 25.09 21.28 -14.35
C GLU A 47 26.09 20.60 -15.28
N LEU A 48 26.76 19.55 -14.82
CA LEU A 48 27.82 18.89 -15.58
C LEU A 48 27.28 17.87 -16.59
N GLN A 49 26.27 17.07 -16.19
CA GLN A 49 25.69 15.98 -16.99
C GLN A 49 26.76 15.15 -17.73
N GLU A 50 27.82 14.76 -17.02
CA GLU A 50 28.95 14.04 -17.61
C GLU A 50 28.54 12.66 -18.12
N TYR A 51 27.60 12.01 -17.44
CA TYR A 51 27.11 10.68 -17.79
C TYR A 51 25.61 10.66 -18.11
N PRO A 52 25.15 9.80 -19.04
CA PRO A 52 23.73 9.59 -19.34
C PRO A 52 22.88 9.05 -18.17
N THR A 53 23.50 8.72 -17.04
CA THR A 53 22.85 8.27 -15.80
C THR A 53 22.71 9.38 -14.76
N ASP A 54 23.32 10.55 -14.95
CA ASP A 54 23.34 11.62 -13.96
C ASP A 54 21.93 12.14 -13.68
N MET A 55 21.16 12.38 -14.74
CA MET A 55 19.76 12.81 -14.62
C MET A 55 18.87 11.74 -13.95
N TYR A 56 19.15 10.45 -14.18
CA TYR A 56 18.45 9.36 -13.50
C TYR A 56 18.72 9.41 -11.99
N LEU A 57 19.98 9.59 -11.58
CA LEU A 57 20.36 9.68 -10.17
C LEU A 57 19.73 10.89 -9.46
N VAL A 58 19.69 12.03 -10.15
CA VAL A 58 19.03 13.25 -9.65
C VAL A 58 17.54 13.00 -9.41
N GLN A 59 16.85 12.42 -10.39
CA GLN A 59 15.42 12.12 -10.27
C GLN A 59 15.16 11.10 -9.15
N LEU A 60 15.98 10.05 -9.05
CA LEU A 60 15.91 9.05 -8.00
C LEU A 60 16.08 9.67 -6.60
N ALA A 61 17.08 10.54 -6.43
CA ALA A 61 17.33 11.23 -5.17
C ALA A 61 16.17 12.12 -4.74
N ARG A 62 15.56 12.85 -5.69
CA ARG A 62 14.39 13.70 -5.46
C ARG A 62 13.14 12.91 -5.09
N LEU A 63 12.89 11.78 -5.75
CA LEU A 63 11.79 10.88 -5.38
C LEU A 63 11.99 10.27 -3.99
N ASN A 64 13.22 9.89 -3.63
CA ASN A 64 13.54 9.41 -2.28
C ASN A 64 13.31 10.49 -1.21
N ARG A 65 13.65 11.75 -1.50
CA ARG A 65 13.33 12.89 -0.62
C ARG A 65 11.83 13.04 -0.43
N MET A 66 11.05 12.90 -1.50
CA MET A 66 9.60 12.97 -1.44
C MET A 66 9.03 11.84 -0.57
N ALA A 67 9.54 10.61 -0.73
CA ALA A 67 9.17 9.47 0.11
C ALA A 67 9.37 9.76 1.60
N TYR A 68 10.54 10.28 1.96
CA TYR A 68 10.86 10.65 3.33
C TYR A 68 9.89 11.70 3.88
N ARG A 69 9.53 12.72 3.09
CA ARG A 69 8.58 13.75 3.51
C ARG A 69 7.17 13.22 3.70
N ILE A 70 6.70 12.33 2.82
CA ILE A 70 5.40 11.68 2.96
C ILE A 70 5.35 10.92 4.29
N ILE A 71 6.34 10.06 4.55
CA ILE A 71 6.44 9.24 5.77
C ILE A 71 6.49 10.09 7.04
N GLN A 72 7.17 11.24 7.01
CA GLN A 72 7.26 12.13 8.17
C GLN A 72 6.01 12.97 8.42
N THR A 73 5.25 13.28 7.37
CA THR A 73 4.12 14.22 7.46
C THR A 73 2.81 13.50 7.76
N LEU A 74 2.66 12.25 7.31
CA LEU A 74 1.39 11.53 7.37
C LEU A 74 1.46 10.40 8.42
N PRO A 75 0.36 10.15 9.16
CA PRO A 75 0.31 9.06 10.12
C PRO A 75 0.16 7.73 9.39
N PHE A 76 1.16 6.85 9.49
CA PHE A 76 1.11 5.48 8.94
C PHE A 76 0.97 4.40 10.02
N ASP A 77 1.15 4.73 11.30
CA ASP A 77 1.03 3.79 12.42
C ASP A 77 0.04 4.28 13.48
N ALA A 78 -0.77 3.36 14.02
CA ALA A 78 -1.63 3.58 15.19
C ALA A 78 -0.85 3.95 16.47
N TYR A 79 0.48 3.78 16.48
CA TYR A 79 1.39 4.05 17.60
C TYR A 79 2.30 5.27 17.39
N SER A 80 2.24 5.92 16.24
CA SER A 80 2.99 7.16 16.01
C SER A 80 2.37 8.29 16.83
N SER A 81 3.16 8.88 17.74
CA SER A 81 2.70 9.99 18.60
C SER A 81 2.06 11.09 17.75
N PRO A 82 0.78 11.43 17.98
CA PRO A 82 0.03 12.39 17.17
C PRO A 82 0.45 13.81 17.57
N HIS A 83 1.66 14.21 17.23
CA HIS A 83 2.00 15.62 17.23
C HIS A 83 1.42 16.24 15.96
N MET A 84 0.17 16.69 16.09
CA MET A 84 -0.51 17.62 15.19
C MET A 84 -0.99 17.06 13.85
N ALA A 85 -2.08 16.29 13.86
CA ALA A 85 -3.00 16.41 12.74
C ALA A 85 -4.45 16.21 13.18
N SER A 86 -5.27 17.26 13.09
CA SER A 86 -6.72 17.08 12.96
C SER A 86 -7.01 16.56 11.55
N SER A 87 -8.11 15.83 11.35
CA SER A 87 -8.49 15.27 10.04
C SER A 87 -8.41 16.29 8.87
N GLY A 88 -8.77 17.56 9.11
CA GLY A 88 -8.64 18.65 8.11
C GLY A 88 -7.21 19.04 7.73
N SER A 89 -6.22 18.76 8.60
CA SER A 89 -4.80 19.00 8.29
C SER A 89 -4.17 17.87 7.46
N VAL A 90 -4.63 16.62 7.59
CA VAL A 90 -4.11 15.50 6.78
C VAL A 90 -4.50 15.66 5.32
N GLN A 91 -5.77 15.97 5.03
CA GLN A 91 -6.24 16.20 3.66
C GLN A 91 -5.44 17.32 2.97
N THR A 92 -5.23 18.44 3.66
CA THR A 92 -4.43 19.57 3.14
C THR A 92 -3.00 19.14 2.85
N CYS A 93 -2.39 18.32 3.73
CA CYS A 93 -1.06 17.76 3.51
C CYS A 93 -1.02 16.80 2.31
N VAL A 94 -2.02 15.93 2.16
CA VAL A 94 -2.12 14.98 1.04
C VAL A 94 -2.26 15.73 -0.29
N GLU A 95 -3.10 16.75 -0.36
CA GLU A 95 -3.25 17.60 -1.55
C GLU A 95 -1.95 18.35 -1.88
N ALA A 96 -1.31 18.96 -0.89
CA ALA A 96 -0.05 19.68 -1.07
C ALA A 96 1.09 18.76 -1.53
N LEU A 97 1.27 17.60 -0.89
CA LEU A 97 2.27 16.61 -1.26
C LEU A 97 1.94 15.99 -2.63
N GLY A 98 0.66 15.76 -2.93
CA GLY A 98 0.22 15.21 -4.22
C GLY A 98 0.47 16.15 -5.38
N THR A 99 0.23 17.46 -5.21
CA THR A 99 0.56 18.46 -6.24
C THR A 99 2.07 18.57 -6.46
N GLU A 100 2.87 18.45 -5.40
CA GLU A 100 4.32 18.44 -5.52
C GLU A 100 4.84 17.18 -6.22
N LEU A 101 4.34 16.00 -5.83
CA LEU A 101 4.69 14.72 -6.44
C LEU A 101 4.35 14.74 -7.93
N LYS A 102 3.17 15.21 -8.34
CA LYS A 102 2.77 15.34 -9.75
C LYS A 102 3.76 16.15 -10.60
N ARG A 103 4.44 17.15 -10.02
CA ARG A 103 5.49 17.92 -10.72
C ARG A 103 6.78 17.13 -10.93
N MET A 104 7.00 16.08 -10.15
CA MET A 104 8.14 15.17 -10.25
C MET A 104 7.88 13.95 -11.14
N LYS A 105 6.71 13.88 -11.80
CA LYS A 105 6.35 12.73 -12.63
C LYS A 105 7.41 12.50 -13.72
N PRO A 106 8.03 11.32 -13.79
CA PRO A 106 9.03 11.03 -14.81
C PRO A 106 8.39 11.13 -16.20
N SER A 107 9.16 11.62 -17.17
CA SER A 107 8.69 11.71 -18.55
C SER A 107 8.45 10.31 -19.10
N SER A 108 7.29 10.10 -19.72
CA SER A 108 6.83 8.79 -20.18
C SER A 108 7.54 8.24 -21.44
N ALA A 109 8.70 8.80 -21.82
CA ALA A 109 9.16 8.79 -23.21
C ALA A 109 10.47 8.04 -23.49
N GLN A 110 11.06 7.29 -22.55
CA GLN A 110 12.27 6.53 -22.86
C GLN A 110 12.17 5.04 -22.49
N ASP A 111 12.58 4.21 -23.45
CA ASP A 111 12.60 2.73 -23.42
C ASP A 111 13.69 2.14 -22.51
N ARG A 112 14.20 2.89 -21.52
CA ARG A 112 15.25 2.39 -20.62
C ARG A 112 14.63 1.78 -19.37
N ILE A 113 15.30 0.76 -18.85
CA ILE A 113 14.93 0.16 -17.56
C ILE A 113 14.97 1.20 -16.42
N GLN A 114 15.88 2.17 -16.48
CA GLN A 114 15.98 3.27 -15.52
C GLN A 114 14.68 4.07 -15.44
N ASP A 115 14.07 4.40 -16.58
CA ASP A 115 12.84 5.19 -16.64
C ASP A 115 11.66 4.38 -16.09
N SER A 116 11.64 3.07 -16.34
CA SER A 116 10.67 2.15 -15.75
C SER A 116 10.81 2.09 -14.23
N ILE A 117 12.04 2.01 -13.70
CA ILE A 117 12.29 2.00 -12.25
C ILE A 117 11.84 3.32 -11.61
N LEU A 118 12.12 4.47 -12.24
CA LEU A 118 11.65 5.77 -11.76
C LEU A 118 10.11 5.86 -11.76
N ALA A 119 9.47 5.36 -12.82
CA ALA A 119 8.02 5.32 -12.91
C ALA A 119 7.41 4.42 -11.83
N LEU A 120 7.98 3.24 -11.59
CA LEU A 120 7.55 2.33 -10.52
C LEU A 120 7.67 2.98 -9.15
N GLN A 121 8.78 3.66 -8.88
CA GLN A 121 8.95 4.42 -7.64
C GLN A 121 7.91 5.53 -7.52
N TYR A 122 7.70 6.31 -8.58
CA TYR A 122 6.71 7.38 -8.60
C TYR A 122 5.30 6.87 -8.28
N TYR A 123 4.84 5.83 -8.97
CA TYR A 123 3.50 5.27 -8.73
C TYR A 123 3.39 4.63 -7.34
N SER A 124 4.47 4.04 -6.83
CA SER A 124 4.48 3.51 -5.48
C SER A 124 4.35 4.62 -4.41
N LEU A 125 4.89 5.81 -4.67
CA LEU A 125 4.70 6.98 -3.80
C LEU A 125 3.30 7.55 -3.90
N GLU A 126 2.68 7.57 -5.08
CA GLU A 126 1.27 7.93 -5.23
C GLU A 126 0.38 6.98 -4.43
N LEU A 127 0.61 5.68 -4.52
CA LEU A 127 -0.14 4.68 -3.73
C LEU A 127 0.02 4.91 -2.23
N LEU A 128 1.25 5.11 -1.75
CA LEU A 128 1.53 5.37 -0.33
C LEU A 128 0.82 6.64 0.15
N LEU A 129 0.86 7.70 -0.65
CA LEU A 129 0.22 8.97 -0.33
C LEU A 129 -1.30 8.81 -0.23
N TYR A 130 -1.93 8.17 -1.21
CA TYR A 130 -3.38 8.00 -1.22
C TYR A 130 -3.87 7.00 -0.18
N GLU A 131 -3.08 5.99 0.17
CA GLU A 131 -3.40 5.03 1.22
C GLU A 131 -3.60 5.72 2.58
N SER A 132 -2.72 6.66 2.95
CA SER A 132 -2.88 7.45 4.18
C SER A 132 -4.17 8.26 4.23
N ALA A 133 -4.68 8.67 3.06
CA ALA A 133 -5.92 9.42 2.94
C ALA A 133 -7.17 8.52 2.94
N LEU A 134 -7.01 7.20 2.90
CA LEU A 134 -8.09 6.22 2.91
C LEU A 134 -8.23 5.49 4.25
N GLU A 135 -7.20 5.50 5.10
CA GLU A 135 -7.19 4.82 6.40
C GLU A 135 -7.91 5.59 7.53
N ASP A 136 -7.98 6.93 7.47
CA ASP A 136 -8.68 7.71 8.50
C ASP A 136 -10.20 7.69 8.26
N ASP A 137 -10.97 7.95 9.33
CA ASP A 137 -12.43 8.09 9.31
C ASP A 137 -12.91 9.37 8.56
N PHE A 138 -12.16 9.80 7.53
CA PHE A 138 -12.38 10.97 6.65
C PHE A 138 -13.76 11.01 5.99
N SER A 139 -14.39 9.83 5.82
CA SER A 139 -15.67 9.70 5.11
C SER A 139 -16.90 10.02 5.98
N LYS A 140 -16.74 10.23 7.30
CA LYS A 140 -17.88 10.29 8.22
C LYS A 140 -18.40 11.69 8.55
N SER A 141 -17.66 12.78 8.30
CA SER A 141 -18.04 14.08 8.87
C SER A 141 -18.54 15.16 7.90
N ASP A 142 -18.43 15.05 6.57
CA ASP A 142 -18.90 16.15 5.72
C ASP A 142 -19.32 15.75 4.29
N ARG A 143 -20.33 16.43 3.72
CA ARG A 143 -20.79 16.15 2.34
C ARG A 143 -19.72 16.49 1.30
N ASN A 144 -18.86 17.48 1.57
CA ASN A 144 -17.75 17.84 0.69
C ASN A 144 -16.60 16.82 0.72
N SER A 145 -16.44 16.04 1.81
CA SER A 145 -15.38 15.02 1.88
C SER A 145 -15.68 13.80 1.02
N THR A 146 -16.95 13.56 0.67
CA THR A 146 -17.33 12.44 -0.20
C THR A 146 -16.79 12.57 -1.63
N GLY A 147 -16.80 13.78 -2.22
CA GLY A 147 -16.24 13.99 -3.56
C GLY A 147 -14.73 13.79 -3.60
N VAL A 148 -14.02 14.37 -2.62
CA VAL A 148 -12.57 14.24 -2.50
C VAL A 148 -12.15 12.79 -2.25
N HIS A 149 -12.90 12.05 -1.43
CA HIS A 149 -12.69 10.62 -1.19
C HIS A 149 -12.72 9.82 -2.50
N TYR A 150 -13.72 10.05 -3.35
CA TYR A 150 -13.81 9.38 -4.65
C TYR A 150 -12.69 9.78 -5.60
N ASP A 151 -12.27 11.05 -5.61
CA ASP A 151 -11.15 11.51 -6.44
C ASP A 151 -9.82 10.86 -6.01
N ILE A 152 -9.61 10.67 -4.70
CA ILE A 152 -8.45 9.96 -4.14
C ILE A 152 -8.50 8.47 -4.48
N LEU A 153 -9.67 7.83 -4.38
CA LEU A 153 -9.87 6.43 -4.79
C LEU A 153 -9.61 6.24 -6.29
N ASP A 154 -10.12 7.13 -7.15
CA ASP A 154 -9.91 7.04 -8.60
C ASP A 154 -8.43 7.28 -8.96
N SER A 155 -7.78 8.23 -8.27
CA SER A 155 -6.35 8.50 -8.44
C SER A 155 -5.50 7.30 -8.01
N SER A 156 -5.78 6.70 -6.84
CA SER A 156 -5.05 5.53 -6.35
C SER A 156 -5.22 4.30 -7.24
N LEU A 157 -6.43 4.04 -7.74
CA LEU A 157 -6.67 2.96 -8.70
C LEU A 157 -5.94 3.20 -10.03
N THR A 158 -5.90 4.46 -10.49
CA THR A 158 -5.16 4.85 -11.69
C THR A 158 -3.65 4.64 -11.50
N SER A 159 -3.09 5.04 -10.36
CA SER A 159 -1.69 4.81 -10.01
C SER A 159 -1.36 3.31 -9.89
N ALA A 160 -2.23 2.50 -9.28
CA ALA A 160 -2.09 1.05 -9.21
C ALA A 160 -2.03 0.43 -10.62
N LYS A 161 -2.97 0.80 -11.49
CA LYS A 161 -3.01 0.35 -12.88
C LYS A 161 -1.73 0.70 -13.63
N ALA A 162 -1.26 1.94 -13.49
CA ALA A 162 -0.04 2.39 -14.13
C ALA A 162 1.20 1.67 -13.58
N PHE A 163 1.26 1.42 -12.26
CA PHE A 163 2.33 0.65 -11.63
C PHE A 163 2.41 -0.76 -12.21
N PHE A 164 1.33 -1.53 -12.16
CA PHE A 164 1.34 -2.92 -12.63
C PHE A 164 1.55 -3.04 -14.13
N SER A 165 0.97 -2.13 -14.92
CA SER A 165 1.24 -2.06 -16.36
C SER A 165 2.73 -1.84 -16.65
N THR A 166 3.36 -0.91 -15.93
CA THR A 166 4.80 -0.63 -16.04
C THR A 166 5.65 -1.80 -15.56
N PHE A 167 5.26 -2.45 -14.46
CA PHE A 167 6.02 -3.58 -13.91
C PHE A 167 5.99 -4.79 -14.84
N PHE A 168 4.81 -5.11 -15.39
CA PHE A 168 4.63 -6.27 -16.27
C PHE A 168 5.07 -6.02 -17.73
N SER A 169 5.27 -4.76 -18.14
CA SER A 169 5.88 -4.44 -19.44
C SER A 169 7.37 -4.75 -19.47
N LEU A 170 8.03 -4.88 -18.31
CA LEU A 170 9.43 -5.27 -18.21
C LEU A 170 9.66 -6.65 -18.85
N ALA A 171 10.74 -6.74 -19.62
CA ALA A 171 11.19 -8.00 -20.20
C ALA A 171 11.62 -8.97 -19.07
N PRO A 172 11.33 -10.28 -19.17
CA PRO A 172 11.64 -11.25 -18.12
C PRO A 172 13.12 -11.28 -17.73
N GLN A 173 14.04 -11.04 -18.68
CA GLN A 173 15.47 -10.97 -18.43
C GLN A 173 15.87 -9.93 -17.36
N TYR A 174 15.10 -8.86 -17.20
CA TYR A 174 15.43 -7.80 -16.25
C TYR A 174 15.16 -8.22 -14.80
N PHE A 175 14.29 -9.20 -14.55
CA PHE A 175 13.99 -9.69 -13.21
C PHE A 175 15.22 -10.32 -12.51
N LEU A 176 16.29 -10.62 -13.24
CA LEU A 176 17.55 -11.06 -12.63
C LEU A 176 18.41 -9.91 -12.12
N TYR A 177 18.18 -8.70 -12.64
CA TYR A 177 19.02 -7.52 -12.40
C TYR A 177 18.27 -6.39 -11.69
N LEU A 178 16.97 -6.55 -11.45
CA LEU A 178 16.18 -5.56 -10.72
C LEU A 178 16.69 -5.43 -9.28
N PRO A 179 16.92 -4.20 -8.79
CA PRO A 179 17.19 -3.99 -7.38
C PRO A 179 16.08 -4.58 -6.51
N TYR A 180 16.45 -5.14 -5.35
CA TYR A 180 15.48 -5.70 -4.40
C TYR A 180 14.37 -4.70 -4.02
N LEU A 181 14.69 -3.40 -4.00
CA LEU A 181 13.77 -2.29 -3.82
C LEU A 181 12.54 -2.37 -4.74
N VAL A 182 12.71 -2.74 -6.01
CA VAL A 182 11.63 -2.79 -7.00
C VAL A 182 10.63 -3.90 -6.64
N TYR A 183 11.11 -5.02 -6.09
CA TYR A 183 10.23 -6.07 -5.56
C TYR A 183 9.48 -5.60 -4.31
N GLN A 184 10.11 -4.81 -3.44
CA GLN A 184 9.40 -4.21 -2.30
C GLN A 184 8.30 -3.26 -2.72
N GLN A 185 8.54 -2.43 -3.74
CA GLN A 185 7.50 -1.58 -4.35
C GLN A 185 6.36 -2.42 -4.92
N TYR A 186 6.66 -3.57 -5.54
CA TYR A 186 5.65 -4.50 -6.03
C TYR A 186 4.79 -5.07 -4.90
N TYR A 187 5.41 -5.53 -3.80
CA TYR A 187 4.66 -6.04 -2.64
C TYR A 187 3.74 -4.97 -2.03
N HIS A 188 4.26 -3.75 -1.87
CA HIS A 188 3.47 -2.61 -1.44
C HIS A 188 2.27 -2.36 -2.37
N ALA A 189 2.48 -2.34 -3.69
CA ALA A 189 1.40 -2.13 -4.64
C ALA A 189 0.31 -3.23 -4.58
N VAL A 190 0.70 -4.49 -4.35
CA VAL A 190 -0.26 -5.60 -4.14
C VAL A 190 -1.06 -5.41 -2.85
N GLU A 191 -0.40 -5.00 -1.77
CA GLU A 191 -1.09 -4.69 -0.51
C GLU A 191 -2.06 -3.52 -0.67
N SER A 192 -1.62 -2.40 -1.26
CA SER A 192 -2.49 -1.25 -1.52
C SER A 192 -3.67 -1.64 -2.41
N LEU A 193 -3.44 -2.45 -3.46
CA LEU A 193 -4.53 -2.98 -4.30
C LEU A 193 -5.51 -3.81 -3.48
N SER A 194 -5.04 -4.71 -2.62
CA SER A 194 -5.89 -5.47 -1.71
C SER A 194 -6.77 -4.53 -0.87
N LYS A 195 -6.18 -3.50 -0.24
CA LYS A 195 -6.92 -2.52 0.58
C LYS A 195 -7.97 -1.77 -0.26
N LEU A 196 -7.61 -1.29 -1.45
CA LEU A 196 -8.52 -0.60 -2.36
C LEU A 196 -9.71 -1.47 -2.78
N LEU A 197 -9.48 -2.74 -3.09
CA LEU A 197 -10.54 -3.68 -3.44
C LEU A 197 -11.49 -3.97 -2.27
N LEU A 198 -10.95 -4.09 -1.05
CA LEU A 198 -11.75 -4.28 0.17
C LEU A 198 -12.60 -3.04 0.47
N LEU A 199 -12.05 -1.84 0.30
CA LEU A 199 -12.77 -0.57 0.45
C LEU A 199 -13.89 -0.45 -0.58
N ALA A 200 -13.59 -0.70 -1.86
CA ALA A 200 -14.59 -0.65 -2.92
C ALA A 200 -15.71 -1.69 -2.73
N TRP A 201 -15.38 -2.87 -2.19
CA TRP A 201 -16.38 -3.88 -1.84
C TRP A 201 -17.30 -3.41 -0.71
N LYS A 202 -16.77 -2.70 0.29
CA LYS A 202 -17.58 -2.12 1.38
C LYS A 202 -18.50 -1.01 0.87
N GLU A 203 -18.05 -0.23 -0.11
CA GLU A 203 -18.77 0.88 -0.75
C GLU A 203 -19.63 0.43 -1.95
N ARG A 204 -20.13 -0.81 -1.86
CA ARG A 204 -20.68 -1.75 -2.87
C ARG A 204 -21.60 -1.21 -3.98
N ASP A 205 -22.11 0.02 -3.88
CA ASP A 205 -23.11 0.59 -4.79
C ASP A 205 -22.58 1.68 -5.77
N GLN A 206 -21.34 2.19 -5.62
CA GLN A 206 -20.84 3.30 -6.48
C GLN A 206 -19.53 3.02 -7.25
N ILE A 207 -18.69 2.07 -6.82
CA ILE A 207 -17.31 1.90 -7.35
C ILE A 207 -17.13 0.67 -8.26
N ASN A 208 -18.05 -0.31 -8.19
CA ASN A 208 -17.90 -1.63 -8.81
C ASN A 208 -17.68 -1.65 -10.34
N ILE A 209 -17.97 -0.56 -11.06
CA ILE A 209 -17.85 -0.49 -12.54
C ILE A 209 -16.41 -0.17 -12.99
N ARG A 210 -15.52 0.32 -12.11
CA ARG A 210 -14.19 0.84 -12.50
C ARG A 210 -13.01 -0.07 -12.18
N ILE A 211 -13.24 -1.12 -11.40
CA ILE A 211 -12.20 -2.08 -11.02
C ILE A 211 -12.03 -3.10 -12.14
N THR A 212 -10.90 -3.00 -12.85
CA THR A 212 -10.50 -3.95 -13.90
C THR A 212 -9.33 -4.83 -13.48
N MET A 213 -8.87 -4.69 -12.24
CA MET A 213 -7.73 -5.40 -11.68
C MET A 213 -8.15 -6.14 -10.42
N ASP A 214 -7.70 -7.38 -10.28
CA ASP A 214 -7.83 -8.16 -9.05
C ASP A 214 -6.44 -8.59 -8.55
N VAL A 215 -6.37 -8.94 -7.26
CA VAL A 215 -5.13 -9.43 -6.66
C VAL A 215 -4.70 -10.76 -7.29
N PRO A 216 -5.58 -11.78 -7.47
CA PRO A 216 -5.17 -13.06 -8.03
C PRO A 216 -4.57 -12.97 -9.44
N THR A 217 -5.15 -12.19 -10.36
CA THR A 217 -4.58 -12.04 -11.72
C THR A 217 -3.21 -11.39 -11.64
N THR A 218 -3.07 -10.34 -10.83
CA THR A 218 -1.80 -9.62 -10.64
C THR A 218 -0.71 -10.55 -10.10
N VAL A 219 -1.02 -11.36 -9.08
CA VAL A 219 -0.10 -12.37 -8.53
C VAL A 219 0.26 -13.44 -9.55
N ASN A 220 -0.72 -13.96 -10.29
CA ASN A 220 -0.46 -14.97 -11.32
C ASN A 220 0.41 -14.44 -12.47
N MET A 221 0.23 -13.17 -12.87
CA MET A 221 1.10 -12.51 -13.85
C MET A 221 2.54 -12.41 -13.36
N PHE A 222 2.75 -12.06 -12.09
CA PHE A 222 4.09 -12.04 -11.48
C PHE A 222 4.73 -13.43 -11.49
N ILE A 223 3.99 -14.46 -11.07
CA ILE A 223 4.47 -15.84 -11.05
C ILE A 223 4.87 -16.30 -12.46
N ALA A 224 4.06 -15.97 -13.47
CA ALA A 224 4.36 -16.31 -14.86
C ALA A 224 5.68 -15.64 -15.33
N LYS A 225 5.83 -14.34 -15.12
CA LYS A 225 7.04 -13.57 -15.47
C LYS A 225 8.30 -14.10 -14.78
N VAL A 226 8.22 -14.40 -13.48
CA VAL A 226 9.35 -14.96 -12.75
C VAL A 226 9.72 -16.36 -13.26
N LYS A 227 8.73 -17.20 -13.58
CA LYS A 227 8.98 -18.52 -14.18
C LYS A 227 9.66 -18.42 -15.54
N GLU A 228 9.25 -17.47 -16.38
CA GLU A 228 9.92 -17.17 -17.66
C GLU A 228 11.37 -16.74 -17.42
N ALA A 229 11.64 -15.86 -16.45
CA ALA A 229 13.00 -15.43 -16.09
C ALA A 229 13.88 -16.60 -15.62
N VAL A 230 13.34 -17.53 -14.81
CA VAL A 230 14.05 -18.74 -14.38
C VAL A 230 14.37 -19.65 -15.58
N GLN A 231 13.48 -19.76 -16.56
CA GLN A 231 13.75 -20.56 -17.76
C GLN A 231 14.90 -19.97 -18.59
N LEU A 232 14.97 -18.64 -18.72
CA LEU A 232 16.10 -17.96 -19.36
C LEU A 232 17.40 -18.21 -18.59
N LEU A 233 17.35 -18.15 -17.25
CA LEU A 233 18.50 -18.40 -16.38
C LEU A 233 19.10 -19.81 -16.58
N LYS A 234 18.24 -20.82 -16.75
CA LYS A 234 18.64 -22.21 -17.04
C LYS A 234 19.31 -22.36 -18.39
N HIS A 235 18.88 -21.60 -19.39
CA HIS A 235 19.49 -21.60 -20.71
C HIS A 235 20.88 -20.94 -20.71
N GLU A 236 21.09 -19.93 -19.86
CA GLU A 236 22.35 -19.19 -19.75
C GLU A 236 23.38 -19.84 -18.79
N GLY A 237 23.04 -20.95 -18.13
CA GLY A 237 23.94 -21.66 -17.22
C GLY A 237 24.29 -20.87 -15.95
N LEU A 238 23.44 -19.92 -15.58
CA LEU A 238 23.61 -19.02 -14.42
C LEU A 238 23.28 -19.73 -13.09
N SER A 239 23.71 -19.13 -11.97
CA SER A 239 23.78 -19.74 -10.62
C SER A 239 22.45 -20.21 -10.02
N LEU A 240 22.44 -21.40 -9.38
CA LEU A 240 21.33 -21.96 -8.58
C LEU A 240 20.82 -21.00 -7.49
N CYS A 241 21.68 -20.14 -6.94
CA CYS A 241 21.31 -19.17 -5.90
C CYS A 241 20.29 -18.13 -6.40
N ALA A 242 20.40 -17.71 -7.67
CA ALA A 242 19.46 -16.75 -8.25
C ALA A 242 18.07 -17.38 -8.48
N GLU A 243 18.02 -18.67 -8.84
CA GLU A 243 16.77 -19.43 -8.95
C GLU A 243 16.05 -19.52 -7.59
N GLU A 244 16.78 -19.82 -6.50
CA GLU A 244 16.22 -19.88 -5.15
C GLU A 244 15.60 -18.54 -4.70
N ILE A 245 16.30 -17.42 -4.94
CA ILE A 245 15.79 -16.09 -4.60
C ILE A 245 14.49 -15.79 -5.35
N LEU A 246 14.42 -16.09 -6.64
CA LEU A 246 13.20 -15.88 -7.43
C LEU A 246 12.03 -16.73 -6.94
N TYR A 247 12.27 -17.97 -6.51
CA TYR A 247 11.22 -18.80 -5.91
C TYR A 247 10.77 -18.28 -4.54
N GLN A 248 11.68 -17.72 -3.73
CA GLN A 248 11.29 -17.05 -2.48
C GLN A 248 10.40 -15.84 -2.75
N LEU A 249 10.67 -15.07 -3.82
CA LEU A 249 9.82 -13.96 -4.21
C LEU A 249 8.41 -14.44 -4.58
N ILE A 250 8.28 -15.54 -5.33
CA ILE A 250 6.98 -16.18 -5.64
C ILE A 250 6.24 -16.57 -4.36
N ALA A 251 6.91 -17.24 -3.43
CA ALA A 251 6.30 -17.67 -2.18
C ALA A 251 5.73 -16.49 -1.37
N ARG A 252 6.47 -15.37 -1.33
CA ARG A 252 5.99 -14.14 -0.67
C ARG A 252 4.77 -13.54 -1.34
N VAL A 253 4.73 -13.46 -2.68
CA VAL A 253 3.56 -12.90 -3.38
C VAL A 253 2.32 -13.77 -3.14
N ARG A 254 2.47 -15.10 -3.10
CA ARG A 254 1.36 -16.02 -2.76
C ARG A 254 0.82 -15.81 -1.36
N ALA A 255 1.69 -15.56 -0.38
CA ALA A 255 1.24 -15.27 0.98
C ALA A 255 0.35 -14.00 1.03
N PHE A 256 0.62 -12.99 0.19
CA PHE A 256 -0.25 -11.81 0.08
C PHE A 256 -1.60 -12.12 -0.57
N GLU A 257 -1.62 -12.99 -1.58
CA GLU A 257 -2.87 -13.47 -2.19
C GLU A 257 -3.75 -14.19 -1.16
N GLU A 258 -3.18 -15.16 -0.44
CA GLU A 258 -3.87 -15.90 0.63
C GLU A 258 -4.39 -14.95 1.73
N LEU A 259 -3.60 -13.96 2.12
CA LEU A 259 -4.02 -12.95 3.10
C LEU A 259 -5.18 -12.08 2.57
N HIS A 260 -5.16 -11.72 1.30
CA HIS A 260 -6.25 -10.97 0.67
C HIS A 260 -7.56 -11.78 0.65
N GLU A 261 -7.48 -13.07 0.29
CA GLU A 261 -8.62 -13.98 0.30
C GLU A 261 -9.21 -14.14 1.71
N ALA A 262 -8.35 -14.29 2.73
CA ALA A 262 -8.78 -14.34 4.12
C ALA A 262 -9.52 -13.05 4.55
N ARG A 263 -8.97 -11.88 4.21
CA ARG A 263 -9.61 -10.57 4.49
C ARG A 263 -10.98 -10.44 3.81
N LEU A 264 -11.12 -10.94 2.57
CA LEU A 264 -12.40 -10.95 1.86
C LEU A 264 -13.41 -11.89 2.53
N ALA A 265 -12.98 -13.07 2.97
CA ALA A 265 -13.85 -14.04 3.65
C ALA A 265 -14.38 -13.50 5.00
N ASP A 266 -13.54 -12.82 5.76
CA ASP A 266 -13.92 -12.18 7.03
C ASP A 266 -15.00 -11.11 6.82
N LEU A 267 -14.86 -10.27 5.78
CA LEU A 267 -15.86 -9.25 5.44
C LEU A 267 -17.21 -9.86 5.00
N GLN A 268 -17.17 -10.95 4.23
CA GLN A 268 -18.38 -11.66 3.82
C GLN A 268 -19.10 -12.27 5.02
N THR A 269 -18.36 -12.87 5.96
CA THR A 269 -18.90 -13.44 7.20
C THR A 269 -19.55 -12.36 8.07
N TYR A 270 -18.87 -11.21 8.24
CA TYR A 270 -19.40 -10.08 8.99
C TYR A 270 -20.73 -9.54 8.41
N ASP A 271 -20.85 -9.42 7.08
CA ASP A 271 -22.09 -8.96 6.46
C ASP A 271 -23.23 -10.00 6.60
N ILE A 272 -22.92 -11.30 6.54
CA ILE A 272 -23.89 -12.38 6.78
C ILE A 272 -24.41 -12.32 8.23
N ASP A 273 -23.53 -12.19 9.22
CA ASP A 273 -23.88 -12.12 10.64
C ASP A 273 -24.68 -10.86 10.96
N ARG A 274 -24.30 -9.70 10.39
CA ARG A 274 -25.05 -8.45 10.52
C ARG A 274 -26.45 -8.58 9.91
N ASN A 275 -26.57 -9.19 8.73
CA ASN A 275 -27.85 -9.42 8.07
C ASN A 275 -28.70 -10.46 8.82
N ALA A 276 -28.09 -11.46 9.46
CA ALA A 276 -28.77 -12.43 10.31
C ALA A 276 -29.27 -11.78 11.61
N ALA A 277 -28.47 -10.95 12.27
CA ALA A 277 -28.86 -10.16 13.45
C ALA A 277 -29.99 -9.16 13.12
N SER A 278 -29.91 -8.49 11.97
CA SER A 278 -30.97 -7.59 11.49
C SER A 278 -32.27 -8.33 11.15
N ARG A 279 -32.20 -9.52 10.54
CA ARG A 279 -33.39 -10.37 10.29
C ARG A 279 -34.02 -10.89 11.58
N ASN A 280 -33.21 -11.21 12.59
CA ASN A 280 -33.71 -11.62 13.90
C ASN A 280 -34.33 -10.46 14.69
N SER A 281 -33.94 -9.21 14.40
CA SER A 281 -34.60 -8.01 14.95
C SER A 281 -35.96 -7.69 14.32
N ILE A 282 -36.38 -8.37 13.24
CA ILE A 282 -37.67 -8.15 12.56
C ILE A 282 -38.72 -9.22 12.94
N ARG A 283 -38.40 -10.14 13.84
CA ARG A 283 -39.36 -11.10 14.39
C ARG A 283 -39.40 -11.04 15.91
N ASP A 284 -39.91 -9.93 16.44
CA ASP A 284 -40.78 -9.89 17.62
C ASP A 284 -41.07 -8.43 18.01
N VAL A 285 -42.05 -7.83 17.34
CA VAL A 285 -42.84 -6.75 17.94
C VAL A 285 -44.31 -7.05 17.64
N THR A 286 -44.85 -8.03 18.36
CA THR A 286 -46.31 -8.07 18.58
C THR A 286 -46.56 -7.42 19.93
N PHE A 287 -46.98 -6.16 19.88
CA PHE A 287 -47.41 -5.42 21.06
C PHE A 287 -48.68 -6.06 21.62
N SER A 288 -48.68 -6.41 22.90
CA SER A 288 -49.90 -6.66 23.67
C SER A 288 -49.65 -6.23 25.12
N LEU A 289 -50.09 -5.03 25.47
CA LEU A 289 -50.40 -4.61 26.83
C LEU A 289 -51.94 -4.49 26.89
N PRO A 290 -52.62 -4.91 27.98
CA PRO A 290 -52.48 -4.19 29.25
C PRO A 290 -52.60 -5.02 30.54
N HIS A 291 -51.92 -4.54 31.58
CA HIS A 291 -52.35 -4.37 32.98
C HIS A 291 -51.24 -4.72 33.99
N GLY A 292 -50.71 -3.66 34.62
CA GLY A 292 -50.36 -3.69 36.05
C GLY A 292 -48.88 -3.74 36.41
N MET A 293 -48.38 -2.57 36.82
CA MET A 293 -47.20 -2.32 37.69
C MET A 293 -45.81 -2.52 37.06
N SER A 294 -44.78 -1.76 37.38
CA SER A 294 -44.55 -0.37 37.82
C SER A 294 -43.03 -0.22 37.76
N TRP A 295 -42.50 0.85 37.17
CA TRP A 295 -41.08 1.16 37.21
C TRP A 295 -40.64 1.56 38.63
N GLN A 296 -39.34 1.32 38.93
CA GLN A 296 -38.43 1.96 39.91
C GLN A 296 -37.69 0.92 40.77
N PHE A 297 -36.39 1.01 41.11
CA PHE A 297 -35.30 1.95 40.82
C PHE A 297 -33.96 1.20 40.97
N LEU A 298 -32.88 1.87 40.54
CA LEU A 298 -31.45 1.58 40.75
C LEU A 298 -31.09 0.84 42.06
N ASP A 299 -30.02 0.05 42.02
CA ASP A 299 -28.85 0.38 42.83
C ASP A 299 -27.55 -0.21 42.24
N SER A 300 -26.52 0.62 42.31
CA SER A 300 -25.12 0.28 42.07
C SER A 300 -24.59 -0.65 43.16
N GLU A 301 -23.69 -1.56 42.76
CA GLU A 301 -22.34 -1.72 43.32
C GLU A 301 -21.44 -2.37 42.26
#